data_AF-A0A255I2A1-F1
#
_entry.id   AF-A0A255I2A1-F1
#
_cell.length_a   1.000
_cell.length_b   1.000
_cell.length_c   1.000
_cell.angle_alpha   90.00
_cell.angle_beta   90.00
_cell.angle_gamma   90.00
#
_symmetry.space_group_name_H-M   'P 1'
#
loop_
_entity.id
_entity.type
_entity.pdbx_description
1 polymer ?
#
loop_
_entity_poly.entity_id
_entity_poly.type
_entity_poly.pdbx_seq_one_letter_code
_entity_poly.pdbx_strand_id
1 'polypeptide(L)'
;MKTSMIAVALLATLAGCAVQPNSANVYKARQAQNEQSVRMGTVESVRQVTIDKGQSGTGVLAGAALGGVAGSAVGGGKGAIAASILGAVAGGIAGQSIEANSANKPGFEITVRLDNGDLRAIVQDADEQFRPGERVRLLSDGRTTRVTH
;
A
#
# COMPACT_ATOMS: atom_id res chain seq x y z
N MET A 1 -4.13 11.94 37.89
CA MET A 1 -4.55 12.69 36.68
C MET A 1 -3.49 12.68 35.57
N LYS A 2 -2.19 12.88 35.86
CA LYS A 2 -1.12 12.87 34.84
C LYS A 2 -0.87 11.51 34.17
N THR A 3 -1.11 10.41 34.87
CA THR A 3 -0.97 9.03 34.37
C THR A 3 -2.06 8.62 33.37
N SER A 4 -3.30 9.13 33.50
CA SER A 4 -4.37 8.85 32.54
C SER A 4 -4.18 9.57 31.19
N MET A 5 -3.48 10.70 31.13
CA MET A 5 -3.19 11.38 29.85
C MET A 5 -2.12 10.66 29.01
N ILE A 6 -1.23 9.87 29.63
CA ILE A 6 -0.20 9.09 28.93
C ILE A 6 -0.79 7.85 28.26
N ALA A 7 -1.78 7.21 28.89
CA ALA A 7 -2.46 6.05 28.32
C ALA A 7 -3.28 6.38 27.05
N VAL A 8 -3.84 7.59 26.96
CA VAL A 8 -4.59 8.04 25.78
C VAL A 8 -3.68 8.37 24.59
N ALA A 9 -2.44 8.80 24.83
CA ALA A 9 -1.47 9.09 23.76
C ALA A 9 -0.91 7.82 23.11
N LEU A 10 -0.78 6.70 23.85
CA LEU A 10 -0.32 5.41 23.32
C LEU A 10 -1.34 4.72 22.39
N LEU A 11 -2.63 5.02 22.54
CA LEU A 11 -3.69 4.44 21.72
C LEU A 11 -3.92 5.18 20.39
N ALA A 12 -3.41 6.42 20.26
CA ALA A 12 -3.62 7.27 19.08
C ALA A 12 -2.68 6.97 17.90
N THR A 13 -1.64 6.15 18.08
CA THR A 13 -0.63 5.89 17.04
C THR A 13 -0.89 4.64 16.19
N LEU A 14 -2.03 3.97 16.35
CA LEU A 14 -2.42 2.82 15.51
C LEU A 14 -3.02 3.24 14.14
N ALA A 15 -3.12 4.54 13.88
CA ALA A 15 -3.61 5.04 12.61
C ALA A 15 -2.48 5.12 11.57
N GLY A 16 -2.35 4.08 10.76
CA GLY A 16 -1.95 4.29 9.36
C GLY A 16 -0.74 3.52 8.87
N CYS A 17 -0.95 2.24 8.57
CA CYS A 17 -0.30 1.62 7.40
C CYS A 17 -1.37 0.89 6.58
N ALA A 18 -2.32 1.64 6.03
CA ALA A 18 -3.26 1.06 5.05
C ALA A 18 -2.51 0.91 3.71
N VAL A 19 -1.85 -0.24 3.53
CA VAL A 19 -1.27 -0.64 2.25
C VAL A 19 -2.38 -0.63 1.21
N GLN A 20 -2.30 0.29 0.24
CA GLN A 20 -3.32 0.42 -0.78
C GLN A 20 -3.33 -0.83 -1.66
N PRO A 21 -4.47 -1.52 -1.81
CA PRO A 21 -4.57 -2.66 -2.71
C PRO A 21 -4.61 -2.17 -4.17
N ASN A 22 -3.90 -2.88 -5.05
CA ASN A 22 -3.96 -2.68 -6.50
C ASN A 22 -4.96 -3.67 -7.12
N SER A 23 -6.05 -3.91 -6.39
CA SER A 23 -7.12 -4.85 -6.70
C SER A 23 -8.16 -4.21 -7.62
N ALA A 24 -8.80 -5.01 -8.47
CA ALA A 24 -9.95 -4.57 -9.25
C ALA A 24 -11.22 -4.35 -8.40
N ASN A 25 -11.28 -4.97 -7.21
CA ASN A 25 -12.43 -5.00 -6.31
C ASN A 25 -12.39 -3.91 -5.22
N VAL A 26 -11.29 -3.14 -5.11
CA VAL A 26 -11.16 -2.08 -4.10
C VAL A 26 -11.08 -0.69 -4.75
N TYR A 27 -12.04 0.15 -4.36
CA TYR A 27 -12.17 1.53 -4.84
C TYR A 27 -11.82 2.52 -3.73
N LYS A 28 -11.15 3.62 -4.08
CA LYS A 28 -10.98 4.75 -3.16
C LYS A 28 -12.33 5.46 -3.01
N ALA A 29 -12.59 6.07 -1.85
CA ALA A 29 -13.84 6.83 -1.62
C ALA A 29 -14.10 7.88 -2.73
N ARG A 30 -13.05 8.56 -3.17
CA ARG A 30 -13.05 9.51 -4.30
C ARG A 30 -13.28 8.92 -5.69
N GLN A 31 -13.30 7.59 -5.84
CA GLN A 31 -13.64 6.89 -7.08
C GLN A 31 -15.08 6.36 -7.05
N ALA A 32 -15.70 6.30 -5.86
CA ALA A 32 -17.08 5.85 -5.72
C ALA A 32 -18.03 6.80 -6.44
N GLN A 33 -19.03 6.24 -7.12
CA GLN A 33 -20.08 6.95 -7.85
C GLN A 33 -19.61 7.87 -8.99
N ASN A 34 -18.34 7.77 -9.41
CA ASN A 34 -17.87 8.44 -10.61
C ASN A 34 -18.06 7.55 -11.84
N GLU A 35 -18.40 8.19 -12.96
CA GLU A 35 -18.46 7.51 -14.25
C GLU A 35 -17.08 6.99 -14.67
N GLN A 36 -17.06 5.80 -15.28
CA GLN A 36 -15.85 5.18 -15.80
C GLN A 36 -16.05 4.81 -17.27
N SER A 37 -15.01 5.01 -18.07
CA SER A 37 -14.98 4.52 -19.45
C SER A 37 -14.85 3.00 -19.44
N VAL A 38 -15.76 2.32 -20.13
CA VAL A 38 -15.78 0.86 -20.26
C VAL A 38 -15.31 0.49 -21.65
N ARG A 39 -14.24 -0.31 -21.72
CA ARG A 39 -13.77 -0.90 -22.98
C ARG A 39 -13.83 -2.40 -22.87
N MET A 40 -14.51 -3.00 -23.82
CA MET A 40 -14.76 -4.43 -23.83
C MET A 40 -13.62 -5.14 -24.60
N GLY A 41 -13.18 -6.29 -24.11
CA GLY A 41 -12.22 -7.15 -24.82
C GLY A 41 -12.19 -8.60 -24.32
N THR A 42 -11.23 -9.36 -24.83
CA THR A 42 -10.98 -10.77 -24.49
C THR A 42 -9.56 -10.92 -23.96
N VAL A 43 -9.39 -11.71 -22.90
CA VAL A 43 -8.06 -12.01 -22.35
C VAL A 43 -7.26 -12.81 -23.38
N GLU A 44 -6.09 -12.29 -23.75
CA GLU A 44 -5.16 -12.96 -24.65
C GLU A 44 -4.13 -13.80 -23.90
N SER A 45 -3.57 -13.24 -22.81
CA SER A 45 -2.62 -13.96 -21.97
C SER A 45 -2.62 -13.43 -20.54
N VAL A 46 -2.24 -14.29 -19.60
CA VAL A 46 -2.10 -13.95 -18.17
C VAL A 46 -0.74 -14.46 -17.71
N ARG A 47 0.03 -13.57 -17.08
CA ARG A 47 1.35 -13.88 -16.53
C ARG A 47 1.39 -13.53 -15.04
N GLN A 48 1.94 -14.43 -14.23
CA GLN A 48 2.21 -14.15 -12.83
C GLN A 48 3.42 -13.23 -12.70
N VAL A 49 3.25 -12.14 -11.96
CA VAL A 49 4.28 -11.12 -11.72
C VAL A 49 4.33 -10.77 -10.23
N THR A 50 5.39 -10.07 -9.82
CA THR A 50 5.49 -9.50 -8.48
C THR A 50 5.34 -8.00 -8.58
N ILE A 51 4.38 -7.45 -7.82
CA ILE A 51 4.17 -6.01 -7.68
C ILE A 51 5.04 -5.54 -6.54
N ASP A 52 6.10 -4.79 -6.88
CA ASP A 52 6.88 -4.05 -5.91
C ASP A 52 6.07 -2.83 -5.45
N LYS A 53 5.73 -2.78 -4.16
CA LYS A 53 4.99 -1.65 -3.59
C LYS A 53 5.87 -0.47 -3.22
N GLY A 54 7.19 -0.59 -3.41
CA GLY A 54 8.17 0.42 -3.07
C GLY A 54 8.19 0.73 -1.57
N GLN A 55 9.29 1.33 -1.12
CA GLN A 55 9.35 1.91 0.22
C GLN A 55 8.45 3.15 0.25
N SER A 56 7.22 3.02 0.74
CA SER A 56 6.46 4.20 1.15
C SER A 56 7.19 4.79 2.35
N GLY A 57 8.08 5.77 2.13
CA GLY A 57 8.95 6.39 3.15
C GLY A 57 8.23 6.98 4.37
N THR A 58 6.91 6.85 4.46
CA THR A 58 6.06 7.04 5.64
C THR A 58 6.45 6.19 6.85
N GLY A 59 6.93 4.94 6.68
CA GLY A 59 7.34 4.08 7.80
C GLY A 59 8.54 4.64 8.59
N VAL A 60 9.44 5.35 7.89
CA VAL A 60 10.60 6.04 8.48
C VAL A 60 10.16 7.18 9.41
N LEU A 61 9.12 7.91 9.01
CA LEU A 61 8.57 9.02 9.79
C LEU A 61 7.86 8.53 11.06
N ALA A 62 7.15 7.39 10.97
CA ALA A 62 6.44 6.80 12.10
C ALA A 62 7.39 6.16 13.13
N GLY A 63 8.45 5.46 12.69
CA GLY A 63 9.45 4.87 13.58
C GLY A 63 10.24 5.91 14.39
N ALA A 64 10.52 7.08 13.78
CA ALA A 64 11.19 8.18 14.45
C ALA A 64 10.35 8.81 15.58
N ALA A 65 9.02 8.91 15.38
CA ALA A 65 8.12 9.47 16.38
C ALA A 65 7.98 8.56 17.62
N LEU A 66 7.88 7.24 17.41
CA LEU A 66 7.77 6.26 18.49
C LEU A 66 9.07 6.09 19.29
N GLY A 67 10.24 6.11 18.62
CA GLY A 67 11.54 6.08 19.29
C GLY A 67 11.82 7.32 20.16
N GLY A 68 11.28 8.48 19.76
CA GLY A 68 11.44 9.74 20.48
C GLY A 68 10.73 9.79 21.83
N VAL A 69 9.53 9.22 21.94
CA VAL A 69 8.75 9.23 23.19
C VAL A 69 9.24 8.21 24.21
N ALA A 70 9.68 7.03 23.80
CA ALA A 70 10.20 6.01 24.71
C ALA A 70 11.51 6.43 25.41
N GLY A 71 12.40 7.16 24.72
CA GLY A 71 13.67 7.64 25.31
C GLY A 71 13.51 8.71 26.40
N SER A 72 12.39 9.44 26.40
CA SER A 72 12.12 10.49 27.39
C SER A 72 11.70 9.95 28.77
N ALA A 73 11.25 8.70 28.86
CA ALA A 73 10.78 8.07 30.09
C ALA A 73 11.91 7.46 30.94
N VAL A 74 13.12 7.31 30.38
CA VAL A 74 14.25 6.56 30.99
C VAL A 74 15.18 7.45 31.85
N GLY A 75 15.02 8.78 31.86
CA GLY A 75 15.75 9.63 32.81
C GLY A 75 15.65 11.13 32.53
N GLY A 76 15.85 11.97 33.54
CA GLY A 76 15.91 13.44 33.37
C GLY A 76 17.28 13.93 32.89
N GLY A 77 17.30 14.96 32.04
CA GLY A 77 18.53 15.65 31.61
C GLY A 77 19.08 15.23 30.24
N LYS A 78 20.36 15.56 29.97
CA LYS A 78 21.02 15.35 28.66
C LYS A 78 21.01 13.88 28.19
N GLY A 79 20.93 12.93 29.12
CA GLY A 79 20.84 11.49 28.83
C GLY A 79 19.54 11.07 28.13
N ALA A 80 18.40 11.70 28.46
CA ALA A 80 17.12 11.43 27.80
C ALA A 80 17.10 11.91 26.34
N ILE A 81 17.75 13.05 26.07
CA ILE A 81 17.85 13.62 24.73
C ILE A 81 18.73 12.74 23.83
N ALA A 82 19.83 12.21 24.37
CA ALA A 82 20.67 11.27 23.62
C ALA A 82 19.95 9.95 23.35
N ALA A 83 19.23 9.39 24.33
CA ALA A 83 18.50 8.14 24.21
C ALA A 83 17.33 8.22 23.21
N SER A 84 16.61 9.35 23.16
CA SER A 84 15.51 9.54 22.22
C SER A 84 15.98 9.65 20.76
N ILE A 85 17.08 10.37 20.52
CA ILE A 85 17.70 10.47 19.20
C ILE A 85 18.24 9.10 18.75
N LEU A 86 18.91 8.38 19.64
CA LEU A 86 19.45 7.05 19.34
C LEU A 86 18.34 6.02 19.04
N GLY A 87 17.25 6.03 19.82
CA GLY A 87 16.09 5.16 19.64
C GLY A 87 15.32 5.45 18.34
N ALA A 88 15.21 6.72 17.95
CA ALA A 88 14.60 7.12 16.67
C ALA A 88 15.43 6.66 15.46
N VAL A 89 16.76 6.79 15.52
CA VAL A 89 17.66 6.33 14.45
C VAL A 89 17.67 4.80 14.35
N ALA A 90 17.78 4.10 15.48
CA ALA A 90 17.77 2.64 15.51
C ALA A 90 16.40 2.05 15.07
N GLY A 91 15.29 2.62 15.55
CA GLY A 91 13.94 2.21 15.18
C GLY A 91 13.59 2.50 13.72
N GLY A 92 14.08 3.63 13.17
CA GLY A 92 13.89 3.99 11.77
C GLY A 92 14.60 3.05 10.80
N ILE A 93 15.84 2.63 11.10
CA ILE A 93 16.62 1.73 10.24
C ILE A 93 16.10 0.28 10.31
N ALA A 94 15.73 -0.19 11.51
CA ALA A 94 15.16 -1.52 11.68
C ALA A 94 13.77 -1.65 11.01
N GLY A 95 12.94 -0.61 11.06
CA GLY A 95 11.62 -0.60 10.42
C GLY A 95 11.67 -0.65 8.89
N GLN A 96 12.61 0.08 8.27
CA GLN A 96 12.78 0.13 6.80
C GLN A 96 13.03 -1.25 6.17
N SER A 97 13.80 -2.11 6.86
CA SER A 97 14.18 -3.43 6.34
C SER A 97 13.04 -4.44 6.41
N ILE A 98 12.14 -4.30 7.39
CA ILE A 98 10.98 -5.19 7.58
C ILE A 98 9.86 -4.85 6.57
N GLU A 99 9.63 -3.56 6.31
CA GLU A 99 8.63 -3.13 5.31
C GLU A 99 9.02 -3.54 3.87
N ALA A 100 10.31 -3.46 3.52
CA ALA A 100 10.76 -3.71 2.15
C ALA A 100 10.52 -5.15 1.66
N ASN A 101 10.68 -6.16 2.52
CA ASN A 101 10.44 -7.56 2.13
C ASN A 101 8.98 -7.98 2.25
N SER A 102 8.20 -7.35 3.14
CA SER A 102 6.80 -7.72 3.36
C SER A 102 5.82 -7.00 2.44
N ALA A 103 6.29 -6.05 1.62
CA ALA A 103 5.44 -5.22 0.76
C ALA A 103 5.23 -5.77 -0.65
N ASN A 104 6.07 -6.70 -1.12
CA ASN A 104 5.93 -7.35 -2.42
C ASN A 104 4.65 -8.20 -2.45
N LYS A 105 3.80 -7.98 -3.44
CA LYS A 105 2.57 -8.77 -3.62
C LYS A 105 2.56 -9.53 -4.93
N PRO A 106 2.03 -10.77 -4.95
CA PRO A 106 1.77 -11.45 -6.21
C PRO A 106 0.70 -10.66 -7.00
N GLY A 107 0.94 -10.52 -8.29
CA GLY A 107 0.03 -9.88 -9.24
C GLY A 107 -0.11 -10.69 -10.52
N PHE A 108 -1.11 -10.31 -11.31
CA PHE A 108 -1.26 -10.78 -12.68
C PHE A 108 -1.06 -9.63 -13.65
N GLU A 109 -0.21 -9.85 -14.65
CA GLU A 109 -0.19 -9.06 -15.87
C GLU A 109 -1.16 -9.69 -16.86
N ILE A 110 -2.26 -8.99 -17.11
CA ILE A 110 -3.37 -9.46 -17.94
C ILE A 110 -3.30 -8.68 -19.25
N THR A 111 -2.98 -9.38 -20.34
CA THR A 111 -3.05 -8.82 -21.68
C THR A 111 -4.43 -9.05 -22.25
N VAL A 112 -5.13 -7.96 -22.57
CA VAL A 112 -6.48 -7.97 -23.13
C VAL A 112 -6.44 -7.45 -24.55
N ARG A 113 -7.02 -8.22 -25.46
CA ARG A 113 -7.36 -7.79 -26.82
C ARG A 113 -8.72 -7.12 -26.79
N LEU A 114 -8.73 -5.81 -26.95
CA LEU A 114 -9.94 -5.01 -27.02
C LEU A 114 -10.69 -5.29 -28.32
N ASP A 115 -12.00 -5.06 -28.31
CA ASP A 115 -12.88 -5.28 -29.46
C ASP A 115 -12.50 -4.42 -30.68
N ASN A 116 -11.81 -3.30 -30.46
CA ASN A 116 -11.27 -2.44 -31.51
C ASN A 116 -9.96 -2.98 -32.12
N GLY A 117 -9.46 -4.13 -31.66
CA GLY A 117 -8.23 -4.78 -32.12
C GLY A 117 -6.98 -4.43 -31.31
N ASP A 118 -7.03 -3.41 -30.45
CA ASP A 118 -5.87 -2.99 -29.65
C ASP A 118 -5.52 -4.02 -28.57
N LEU A 119 -4.22 -4.09 -28.24
CA LEU A 119 -3.73 -4.86 -27.09
C LEU A 119 -3.41 -3.93 -25.93
N ARG A 120 -3.87 -4.30 -24.73
CA ARG A 120 -3.60 -3.57 -23.47
C ARG A 120 -3.20 -4.55 -22.39
N ALA A 121 -2.03 -4.34 -21.78
CA ALA A 121 -1.57 -5.10 -20.62
C ALA A 121 -1.82 -4.30 -19.34
N ILE A 122 -2.58 -4.88 -18.42
CA ILE A 122 -2.90 -4.28 -17.12
C ILE A 122 -2.36 -5.19 -16.01
N VAL A 123 -1.60 -4.63 -15.08
CA VAL A 123 -1.12 -5.34 -13.89
C VAL A 123 -2.03 -5.03 -12.72
N GLN A 124 -2.56 -6.06 -12.07
CA GLN A 124 -3.38 -5.95 -10.87
C GLN A 124 -3.03 -7.04 -9.84
N ASP A 125 -3.47 -6.86 -8.60
CA ASP A 125 -3.30 -7.87 -7.54
C ASP A 125 -3.85 -9.24 -8.03
N ALA A 126 -3.23 -10.34 -7.60
CA ALA A 126 -3.67 -11.69 -7.96
C ALA A 126 -4.88 -12.16 -7.12
N ASP A 127 -5.88 -11.29 -6.97
CA ASP A 127 -7.09 -11.52 -6.17
C ASP A 127 -8.28 -12.06 -6.99
N GLU A 128 -8.24 -11.86 -8.30
CA GLU A 128 -9.20 -12.38 -9.27
C GLU A 128 -8.47 -13.19 -10.33
N GLN A 129 -9.00 -14.38 -10.65
CA GLN A 129 -8.41 -15.25 -11.67
C GLN A 129 -8.95 -14.89 -13.04
N PHE A 130 -8.04 -14.85 -14.01
CA PHE A 130 -8.34 -14.66 -15.43
C PHE A 130 -7.72 -15.80 -16.23
N ARG A 131 -8.39 -16.20 -17.31
CA ARG A 131 -7.93 -17.22 -18.25
C ARG A 131 -7.95 -16.68 -19.67
N PRO A 132 -6.97 -17.06 -20.52
CA PRO A 132 -7.04 -16.76 -21.95
C PRO A 132 -8.38 -17.20 -22.57
N GLY A 133 -8.98 -16.32 -23.38
CA GLY A 133 -10.28 -16.50 -24.00
C GLY A 133 -11.48 -15.96 -23.21
N GLU A 134 -11.29 -15.55 -21.95
CA GLU A 134 -12.37 -14.97 -21.15
C GLU A 134 -12.76 -13.57 -21.62
N ARG A 135 -14.05 -13.29 -21.56
CA ARG A 135 -14.61 -11.99 -21.88
C ARG A 135 -14.49 -11.07 -20.68
N VAL A 136 -13.86 -9.91 -20.87
CA VAL A 136 -13.59 -8.97 -19.79
C VAL A 136 -13.88 -7.53 -20.22
N ARG A 137 -13.91 -6.64 -19.24
CA ARG A 137 -14.02 -5.20 -19.42
C ARG A 137 -12.88 -4.47 -18.72
N LEU A 138 -12.36 -3.45 -19.40
CA LEU A 138 -11.41 -2.49 -18.86
C LEU A 138 -12.19 -1.26 -18.40
N LEU A 139 -12.22 -1.06 -17.09
CA LEU A 139 -12.81 0.12 -16.46
C LEU A 139 -11.71 1.16 -16.23
N SER A 140 -11.87 2.36 -16.78
CA SER A 140 -10.89 3.44 -16.60
C SER A 140 -11.51 4.77 -16.17
N ASP A 141 -10.86 5.42 -15.20
CA ASP A 141 -11.15 6.77 -14.74
C ASP A 141 -10.14 7.82 -15.29
N GLY A 142 -9.39 7.46 -16.33
CA GLY A 142 -8.33 8.29 -16.92
C GLY A 142 -7.00 8.31 -16.15
N ARG A 143 -6.97 7.79 -14.91
CA ARG A 143 -5.73 7.65 -14.12
C ARG A 143 -5.38 6.19 -13.82
N THR A 144 -6.40 5.38 -13.60
CA THR A 144 -6.31 3.96 -13.27
C THR A 144 -7.13 3.19 -14.30
N THR A 145 -6.67 2.00 -14.66
CA THR A 145 -7.44 1.04 -15.45
C THR A 145 -7.45 -0.28 -14.70
N ARG A 146 -8.60 -0.96 -14.67
CA ARG A 146 -8.79 -2.24 -13.99
C ARG A 146 -9.44 -3.22 -14.94
N VAL A 147 -9.09 -4.50 -14.83
CA VAL A 147 -9.75 -5.59 -15.57
C VAL A 147 -10.75 -6.27 -14.64
N THR A 148 -11.98 -6.44 -15.10
CA THR A 148 -13.02 -7.23 -14.44
C THR A 148 -13.73 -8.11 -15.46
N HIS A 149 -14.41 -9.16 -15.00
CA HIS A 149 -15.45 -9.86 -15.78
C HIS A 149 -16.63 -8.93 -16.10
#